data_AF-B2I5F5-F1
#
_entry.id   AF-B2I5F5-F1
#
_cell.length_a   1.000
_cell.length_b   1.000
_cell.length_c   1.000
_cell.angle_alpha   90.00
_cell.angle_beta   90.00
_cell.angle_gamma   90.00
#
_symmetry.space_group_name_H-M   'P 1'
#
loop_
_entity.id
_entity.type
_entity.pdbx_description
1 polymer ?
#
loop_
_entity_poly.entity_id
_entity_poly.type
_entity_poly.pdbx_seq_one_letter_code
_entity_poly.pdbx_strand_id
1 'polypeptide(L)'
;MTFQHTCPTFPAKINAGCSLQISLALKDYPWPDWTLHCLLRGPASLDLTAQGENTTHRFNIPAADTAQWTPGDYLYQLRAAHSPQTIEIKRGKLRVEPDFAALPQGYDGRSDNQRALDAINAVLQKRATQDQQRYRINNRELWRTPIAELLKLRTFYAVAVQRETPTDTPRSWGNIVPVRFVG
;
A
#
# COMPACT_ATOMS: atom_id res chain seq x y z
N MET A 1 -31.28 -13.37 9.19
CA MET A 1 -30.52 -12.25 9.79
C MET A 1 -29.08 -12.35 9.31
N THR A 2 -28.73 -11.60 8.27
CA THR A 2 -27.40 -11.67 7.65
C THR A 2 -26.43 -10.87 8.49
N PHE A 3 -25.60 -11.54 9.27
CA PHE A 3 -24.51 -10.90 10.02
C PHE A 3 -23.52 -10.34 9.01
N GLN A 4 -23.58 -9.04 8.76
CA GLN A 4 -22.47 -8.32 8.14
C GLN A 4 -21.33 -8.34 9.15
N HIS A 5 -20.48 -9.36 9.07
CA HIS A 5 -19.15 -9.31 9.67
C HIS A 5 -18.36 -8.26 8.89
N THR A 6 -18.46 -7.00 9.28
CA THR A 6 -17.53 -5.96 8.83
C THR A 6 -16.16 -6.39 9.33
N CYS A 7 -15.43 -7.07 8.45
CA CYS A 7 -14.08 -7.53 8.74
C CYS A 7 -13.26 -6.31 9.18
N PRO A 8 -12.66 -6.32 10.38
CA PRO A 8 -11.81 -5.23 10.83
C PRO A 8 -10.72 -4.99 9.78
N THR A 9 -10.78 -3.84 9.11
CA THR A 9 -9.87 -3.55 8.00
C THR A 9 -8.74 -2.69 8.51
N PHE A 10 -7.64 -3.36 8.87
CA PHE A 10 -6.36 -2.71 9.02
C PHE A 10 -5.96 -2.10 7.65
N PRO A 11 -5.42 -0.87 7.60
CA PRO A 11 -5.10 -0.23 6.34
C PRO A 11 -4.04 -1.00 5.57
N ALA A 12 -4.13 -0.95 4.23
CA ALA A 12 -3.12 -1.55 3.36
C ALA A 12 -1.87 -0.68 3.22
N LYS A 13 -2.00 0.64 3.47
CA LYS A 13 -0.93 1.63 3.34
C LYS A 13 -1.01 2.69 4.43
N ILE A 14 0.14 3.23 4.81
CA ILE A 14 0.28 4.42 5.68
C ILE A 14 1.54 5.18 5.28
N ASN A 15 1.51 6.51 5.36
CA ASN A 15 2.71 7.34 5.25
C ASN A 15 3.33 7.53 6.63
N ALA A 16 4.64 7.33 6.74
CA ALA A 16 5.38 7.67 7.95
C ALA A 16 5.14 9.15 8.30
N GLY A 17 4.91 9.45 9.57
CA GLY A 17 4.61 10.80 10.05
C GLY A 17 3.12 11.16 10.06
N CYS A 18 2.22 10.23 9.72
CA CYS A 18 0.77 10.42 9.85
C CYS A 18 0.21 9.61 11.02
N SER A 19 -0.76 10.17 11.77
CA SER A 19 -1.42 9.43 12.84
C SER A 19 -2.22 8.23 12.31
N LEU A 20 -2.11 7.09 12.99
CA LEU A 20 -2.86 5.88 12.67
C LEU A 20 -3.93 5.64 13.71
N GLN A 21 -5.19 5.78 13.31
CA GLN A 21 -6.35 5.49 14.14
C GLN A 21 -7.18 4.37 13.54
N ILE A 22 -7.33 3.29 14.29
CA ILE A 22 -8.07 2.10 13.85
C ILE A 22 -8.98 1.69 14.99
N SER A 23 -10.28 1.54 14.73
CA SER A 23 -11.25 1.03 15.70
C SER A 23 -11.89 -0.26 15.18
N LEU A 24 -11.87 -1.31 16.00
CA LEU A 24 -12.32 -2.65 15.65
C LEU A 24 -13.33 -3.11 16.70
N ALA A 25 -14.57 -3.37 16.29
CA ALA A 25 -15.60 -3.93 17.15
C ALA A 25 -15.55 -5.46 17.11
N LEU A 26 -15.16 -6.08 18.22
CA LEU A 26 -14.99 -7.52 18.39
C LEU A 26 -15.86 -7.99 19.56
N LYS A 27 -17.06 -8.50 19.26
CA LYS A 27 -18.02 -8.96 20.29
C LYS A 27 -17.52 -10.20 21.04
N ASP A 28 -16.81 -11.08 20.34
CA ASP A 28 -16.29 -12.34 20.89
C ASP A 28 -15.05 -12.15 21.78
N TYR A 29 -14.39 -10.99 21.66
CA TYR A 29 -13.16 -10.66 22.37
C TYR A 29 -13.30 -9.28 23.05
N PRO A 30 -14.15 -9.14 24.08
CA PRO A 30 -14.36 -7.86 24.75
C PRO A 30 -13.16 -7.46 25.59
N TRP A 31 -12.96 -6.15 25.71
CA TRP A 31 -12.09 -5.50 26.69
C TRP A 31 -12.81 -5.42 28.06
N PRO A 32 -12.11 -5.55 29.20
CA PRO A 32 -10.65 -5.70 29.37
C PRO A 32 -10.12 -7.13 29.37
N ASP A 33 -11.01 -8.13 29.29
CA ASP A 33 -10.60 -9.54 29.38
C ASP A 33 -9.64 -9.91 28.24
N TRP A 34 -9.94 -9.45 27.01
CA TRP A 34 -9.07 -9.63 25.86
C TRP A 34 -8.32 -8.36 25.52
N THR A 35 -7.00 -8.48 25.35
CA THR A 35 -6.15 -7.41 24.81
C THR A 35 -5.83 -7.69 23.35
N LEU A 36 -6.04 -6.71 22.48
CA LEU A 36 -5.74 -6.83 21.06
C LEU A 36 -4.33 -6.34 20.73
N HIS A 37 -3.57 -7.15 20.00
CA HIS A 37 -2.22 -6.81 19.54
C HIS A 37 -2.14 -6.89 18.01
N CYS A 38 -1.44 -5.93 17.41
CA CYS A 38 -1.05 -5.98 16.00
C CYS A 38 0.48 -6.04 15.91
N LEU A 39 0.99 -7.17 15.45
CA LEU A 39 2.42 -7.39 15.25
C LEU A 39 2.75 -7.13 13.79
N LEU A 40 3.69 -6.24 13.52
CA LEU A 40 4.20 -5.97 12.18
C LEU A 40 5.63 -6.47 12.06
N ARG A 41 5.91 -7.19 10.97
CA ARG A 41 7.23 -7.75 10.66
C ARG A 41 7.60 -7.39 9.23
N GLY A 42 8.76 -6.77 9.05
CA GLY A 42 9.25 -6.30 7.77
C GLY A 42 10.64 -5.67 7.94
N PRO A 43 10.90 -4.47 7.39
CA PRO A 43 12.13 -3.72 7.61
C PRO A 43 12.48 -3.54 9.10
N ALA A 44 11.46 -3.43 9.96
CA ALA A 44 11.57 -3.44 11.41
C ALA A 44 10.54 -4.41 12.04
N SER A 45 10.68 -4.64 13.34
CA SER A 45 9.65 -5.33 14.13
C SER A 45 8.91 -4.30 15.00
N LEU A 46 7.59 -4.20 14.83
CA LEU A 46 6.74 -3.26 15.56
C LEU A 46 5.63 -4.05 16.23
N ASP A 47 5.40 -3.82 17.51
CA ASP A 47 4.34 -4.47 18.29
C ASP A 47 3.40 -3.41 18.84
N LEU A 48 2.18 -3.39 18.34
CA LEU A 48 1.15 -2.44 18.73
C LEU A 48 0.16 -3.11 19.67
N THR A 49 -0.31 -2.37 20.66
CA THR A 49 -1.34 -2.82 21.60
C THR A 49 -2.51 -1.85 21.53
N ALA A 50 -3.72 -2.39 21.39
CA ALA A 50 -4.92 -1.58 21.38
C ALA A 50 -5.36 -1.25 22.81
N GLN A 51 -6.04 -0.11 22.95
CA GLN A 51 -6.83 0.20 24.14
C GLN A 51 -8.29 -0.06 23.82
N GLY A 52 -9.05 -0.57 24.78
CA GLY A 52 -10.43 -0.96 24.54
C GLY A 52 -11.46 -0.24 25.40
N GLU A 53 -12.69 -0.29 24.93
CA GLU A 53 -13.90 0.04 25.69
C GLU A 53 -14.99 -0.97 25.30
N ASN A 54 -15.46 -1.75 26.26
CA ASN A 54 -16.44 -2.82 26.07
C ASN A 54 -16.04 -3.78 24.93
N THR A 55 -16.72 -3.75 23.79
CA THR A 55 -16.42 -4.64 22.64
C THR A 55 -15.56 -3.97 21.58
N THR A 56 -15.11 -2.73 21.79
CA THR A 56 -14.34 -1.97 20.80
C THR A 56 -12.89 -1.87 21.22
N HIS A 57 -11.98 -2.22 20.31
CA HIS A 57 -10.54 -2.05 20.44
C HIS A 57 -10.06 -0.94 19.52
N ARG A 58 -9.24 -0.03 20.04
CA ARG A 58 -8.71 1.12 19.31
C ARG A 58 -7.18 1.13 19.36
N PHE A 59 -6.58 1.17 18.18
CA PHE A 59 -5.19 1.57 18.00
C PHE A 59 -5.15 3.07 17.75
N ASN A 60 -4.35 3.79 18.53
CA ASN A 60 -4.11 5.22 18.35
C ASN A 60 -2.59 5.45 18.40
N ILE A 61 -1.96 5.42 17.22
CA ILE A 61 -0.52 5.63 17.10
C ILE A 61 -0.33 7.08 16.62
N PRO A 62 0.38 7.93 17.39
CA PRO A 62 0.61 9.31 17.00
C PRO A 62 1.56 9.41 15.80
N ALA A 63 1.47 10.54 15.10
CA ALA A 63 2.34 10.86 13.97
C ALA A 63 3.84 10.71 14.31
N ALA A 64 4.24 11.14 15.51
CA ALA A 64 5.63 11.05 15.98
C ALA A 64 6.17 9.61 16.01
N ASP A 65 5.36 8.63 16.41
CA ASP A 65 5.75 7.23 16.46
C ASP A 65 5.83 6.63 15.06
N THR A 66 4.83 6.91 14.21
CA THR A 66 4.84 6.43 12.82
C THR A 66 5.95 7.07 11.98
N ALA A 67 6.41 8.27 12.32
CA ALA A 67 7.55 8.92 11.65
C ALA A 67 8.85 8.12 11.82
N GLN A 68 8.95 7.33 12.89
CA GLN A 68 10.09 6.47 13.17
C GLN A 68 9.98 5.10 12.47
N TRP A 69 8.84 4.78 11.86
CA TRP A 69 8.66 3.51 11.17
C TRP A 69 9.47 3.51 9.88
N THR A 70 10.36 2.53 9.74
CA THR A 70 11.17 2.37 8.52
C THR A 70 10.26 2.09 7.33
N PRO A 71 10.32 2.89 6.24
CA PRO A 71 9.51 2.65 5.06
C PRO A 71 9.76 1.28 4.44
N GLY A 72 8.71 0.64 3.94
CA GLY A 72 8.75 -0.66 3.28
C GLY A 72 7.50 -1.50 3.51
N ASP A 73 7.54 -2.74 3.02
CA ASP A 73 6.44 -3.68 3.13
C ASP A 73 6.54 -4.52 4.42
N TYR A 74 5.47 -4.51 5.21
CA TYR A 74 5.31 -5.29 6.43
C TYR A 74 4.23 -6.34 6.26
N LEU A 75 4.44 -7.51 6.87
CA LEU A 75 3.39 -8.46 7.18
C LEU A 75 2.85 -8.14 8.56
N TYR A 76 1.53 -8.04 8.71
CA TYR A 76 0.91 -7.87 10.01
C TYR A 76 0.12 -9.12 10.42
N GLN A 77 0.10 -9.38 11.74
CA GLN A 77 -0.77 -10.35 12.39
C GLN A 77 -1.51 -9.66 13.52
N LEU A 78 -2.84 -9.74 13.47
CA LEU A 78 -3.74 -9.24 14.49
C LEU A 78 -4.17 -10.41 15.38
N ARG A 79 -3.96 -10.30 16.69
CA ARG A 79 -4.27 -11.34 17.67
C ARG A 79 -4.97 -10.78 18.90
N ALA A 80 -5.91 -11.51 19.46
CA ALA A 80 -6.46 -11.23 20.79
C ALA A 80 -5.82 -12.16 21.82
N ALA A 81 -5.43 -11.62 22.97
CA ALA A 81 -4.80 -12.35 24.05
C ALA A 81 -5.60 -12.19 25.35
N HIS A 82 -5.86 -13.31 26.02
CA HIS A 82 -6.42 -13.40 27.36
C HIS A 82 -5.77 -14.60 28.04
N SER A 83 -4.84 -14.37 28.97
CA SER A 83 -3.94 -15.42 29.49
C SER A 83 -4.71 -16.66 29.98
N PRO A 84 -4.33 -17.89 29.57
CA PRO A 84 -3.16 -18.25 28.75
C PRO A 84 -3.44 -18.32 27.24
N GLN A 85 -4.62 -17.90 26.80
CA GLN A 85 -5.08 -18.03 25.41
C GLN A 85 -4.60 -16.87 24.54
N THR A 86 -4.26 -17.19 23.30
CA THR A 86 -3.97 -16.20 22.24
C THR A 86 -4.56 -16.71 20.94
N ILE A 87 -5.40 -15.89 20.30
CA ILE A 87 -6.16 -16.24 19.12
C ILE A 87 -5.78 -15.29 17.98
N GLU A 88 -5.39 -15.85 16.84
CA GLU A 88 -5.19 -15.08 15.62
C GLU A 88 -6.56 -14.68 15.04
N ILE A 89 -6.73 -13.38 14.79
CA ILE A 89 -7.95 -12.83 14.18
C ILE A 89 -7.76 -12.65 12.69
N LYS A 90 -6.62 -12.07 12.28
CA LYS A 90 -6.38 -11.70 10.90
C LYS A 90 -4.89 -11.57 10.61
N ARG A 91 -4.52 -11.83 9.36
CA ARG A 91 -3.20 -11.58 8.82
C ARG A 91 -3.32 -10.78 7.52
N GLY A 92 -2.33 -9.94 7.23
CA GLY A 92 -2.30 -9.19 5.98
C GLY A 92 -0.95 -8.51 5.73
N LYS A 93 -0.99 -7.54 4.81
CA LYS A 93 0.16 -6.69 4.46
C LYS A 93 -0.16 -5.23 4.76
N LEU A 94 0.83 -4.51 5.25
CA LEU A 94 0.84 -3.05 5.39
C LEU A 94 2.07 -2.53 4.67
N ARG A 95 1.91 -1.53 3.80
CA ARG A 95 3.05 -0.77 3.27
C ARG A 95 3.19 0.55 4.01
N VAL A 96 4.35 0.77 4.60
CA VAL A 96 4.75 2.07 5.16
C VAL A 96 5.47 2.83 4.06
N GLU A 97 4.83 3.87 3.55
CA GLU A 97 5.43 4.79 2.59
C GLU A 97 6.27 5.84 3.35
N PRO A 98 7.32 6.39 2.72
CA PRO A 98 8.09 7.47 3.33
C PRO A 98 7.20 8.66 3.64
N ASP A 99 7.67 9.49 4.58
CA ASP A 99 7.03 10.76 4.87
C ASP A 99 7.05 11.63 3.61
N PHE A 100 5.86 12.04 3.18
CA PHE A 100 5.70 12.86 2.00
C PHE A 100 6.37 14.23 2.15
N ALA A 101 6.42 14.77 3.38
CA ALA A 101 7.10 16.03 3.69
C ALA A 101 8.63 15.93 3.55
N ALA A 102 9.18 14.72 3.66
CA ALA A 102 10.61 14.46 3.54
C ALA A 102 11.05 14.12 2.11
N LEU A 103 10.12 14.07 1.14
CA LEU A 103 10.46 13.74 -0.24
C LEU A 103 11.24 14.90 -0.90
N PRO A 104 12.34 14.60 -1.64
CA PRO A 104 13.14 15.63 -2.28
C PRO A 104 12.39 16.31 -3.44
N GLN A 105 12.79 17.54 -3.76
CA GLN A 105 12.30 18.22 -4.95
C GLN A 105 12.62 17.38 -6.20
N GLY A 106 11.63 17.22 -7.08
CA GLY A 106 11.76 16.38 -8.28
C GLY A 106 11.57 14.88 -8.03
N TYR A 107 11.00 14.50 -6.87
CA TYR A 107 10.63 13.11 -6.60
C TYR A 107 9.72 12.55 -7.70
N ASP A 108 10.16 11.43 -8.27
CA ASP A 108 9.41 10.69 -9.28
C ASP A 108 8.39 9.77 -8.58
N GLY A 109 7.12 10.20 -8.53
CA GLY A 109 6.03 9.44 -7.93
C GLY A 109 5.52 8.25 -8.74
N ARG A 110 6.15 7.94 -9.89
CA ARG A 110 5.76 6.78 -10.71
C ARG A 110 6.07 5.47 -9.99
N SER A 111 5.16 4.50 -10.11
CA SER A 111 5.43 3.14 -9.64
C SER A 111 6.57 2.49 -10.44
N ASP A 112 7.18 1.45 -9.87
CA ASP A 112 8.21 0.68 -10.57
C ASP A 112 7.71 0.11 -11.90
N ASN A 113 6.45 -0.32 -11.93
CA ASN A 113 5.79 -0.82 -13.13
C ASN A 113 5.61 0.28 -14.18
N GLN A 114 5.23 1.50 -13.78
CA GLN A 114 5.13 2.64 -14.69
C GLN A 114 6.51 3.03 -15.24
N ARG A 115 7.55 3.07 -14.39
CA ARG A 115 8.93 3.37 -14.83
C ARG A 115 9.45 2.31 -15.80
N ALA A 116 9.17 1.03 -15.56
CA ALA A 116 9.53 -0.07 -16.46
C ALA A 116 8.80 0.04 -17.81
N LEU A 117 7.51 0.33 -17.79
CA LEU A 117 6.71 0.53 -19.00
C LEU A 117 7.24 1.70 -19.84
N ASP A 118 7.54 2.83 -19.20
CA ASP A 118 8.11 4.01 -19.86
C ASP A 118 9.47 3.70 -20.49
N ALA A 119 10.33 2.97 -19.77
CA ALA A 119 11.63 2.53 -20.28
C ALA A 119 11.49 1.61 -21.51
N ILE A 120 10.55 0.66 -21.48
CA ILE A 120 10.27 -0.25 -22.62
C ILE A 120 9.76 0.55 -23.82
N ASN A 121 8.82 1.48 -23.60
CA ASN A 121 8.29 2.33 -24.65
C ASN A 121 9.38 3.20 -25.28
N ALA A 122 10.29 3.76 -24.46
CA ALA A 122 11.43 4.52 -24.95
C ALA A 122 12.38 3.67 -25.81
N VAL A 123 12.65 2.42 -25.42
CA VAL A 123 13.44 1.49 -26.24
C VAL A 123 12.75 1.19 -27.56
N LEU A 124 11.45 0.93 -27.55
CA LEU A 124 10.67 0.67 -28.77
C LEU A 124 10.67 1.88 -29.71
N GLN A 125 10.47 3.10 -29.19
CA GLN A 125 10.52 4.33 -29.98
C GLN A 125 11.90 4.56 -30.61
N LYS A 126 12.99 4.39 -29.83
CA LYS A 126 14.36 4.55 -30.35
C LYS A 126 14.74 3.50 -31.39
N ARG A 127 14.14 2.31 -31.34
CA ARG A 127 14.39 1.23 -32.32
C ARG A 127 13.53 1.36 -33.56
N ALA A 128 12.31 1.88 -33.44
CA ALA A 128 11.49 2.22 -34.60
C ALA A 128 12.21 3.21 -35.53
N THR A 129 13.12 4.03 -34.99
CA THR A 129 13.95 4.98 -35.75
C THR A 129 15.34 4.44 -36.12
N GLN A 130 15.80 3.31 -35.55
CA GLN A 130 17.11 2.70 -35.81
C GLN A 130 16.93 1.26 -36.30
N ASP A 131 16.80 1.12 -37.62
CA ASP A 131 16.34 -0.07 -38.31
C ASP A 131 17.39 -1.19 -38.46
N GLN A 132 18.06 -1.59 -37.35
CA GLN A 132 19.00 -2.73 -37.39
C GLN A 132 18.92 -3.59 -36.12
N GLN A 133 18.45 -4.83 -36.29
CA GLN A 133 18.34 -5.84 -35.22
C GLN A 133 19.68 -6.49 -34.86
N ARG A 134 20.67 -6.45 -35.77
CA ARG A 134 22.01 -7.01 -35.58
C ARG A 134 23.04 -6.09 -36.21
N TYR A 135 24.03 -5.67 -35.43
CA TYR A 135 25.15 -4.88 -35.91
C TYR A 135 26.45 -5.56 -35.47
N ARG A 136 27.36 -5.80 -36.41
CA ARG A 136 28.73 -6.25 -36.14
C ARG A 136 29.65 -5.06 -36.24
N ILE A 137 30.37 -4.76 -35.16
CA ILE A 137 31.48 -3.81 -35.19
C ILE A 137 32.74 -4.61 -34.92
N ASN A 138 33.62 -4.70 -35.92
CA ASN A 138 34.88 -5.45 -35.84
C ASN A 138 34.64 -6.91 -35.38
N ASN A 139 35.18 -7.29 -34.22
CA ASN A 139 35.10 -8.64 -33.65
C ASN A 139 34.20 -8.72 -32.40
N ARG A 140 33.26 -7.79 -32.23
CA ARG A 140 32.30 -7.77 -31.11
C ARG A 140 30.87 -7.89 -31.62
N GLU A 141 30.13 -8.85 -31.09
CA GLU A 141 28.69 -9.00 -31.35
C GLU A 141 27.89 -8.44 -30.17
N LEU A 142 26.94 -7.55 -30.47
CA LEU A 142 25.94 -7.08 -29.50
C LEU A 142 24.60 -7.71 -29.83
N TRP A 143 24.09 -8.54 -28.92
CA TRP A 143 22.74 -9.09 -29.00
C TRP A 143 21.76 -8.16 -28.29
N ARG A 144 20.74 -7.71 -29.02
CA ARG A 144 19.67 -6.87 -28.47
C ARG A 144 18.46 -7.76 -28.13
N THR A 145 17.72 -7.42 -27.06
CA THR A 145 16.44 -8.07 -26.75
C THR A 145 15.52 -8.06 -27.98
N PRO A 146 14.93 -9.20 -28.39
CA PRO A 146 14.03 -9.25 -29.54
C PRO A 146 12.82 -8.32 -29.37
N ILE A 147 12.36 -7.70 -30.47
CA ILE A 147 11.19 -6.81 -30.45
C ILE A 147 9.94 -7.55 -29.92
N ALA A 148 9.78 -8.82 -30.28
CA ALA A 148 8.68 -9.64 -29.78
C ALA A 148 8.64 -9.75 -28.25
N GLU A 149 9.80 -9.90 -27.61
CA GLU A 149 9.91 -9.94 -26.14
C GLU A 149 9.61 -8.58 -25.52
N LEU A 150 10.07 -7.48 -26.13
CA LEU A 150 9.73 -6.13 -25.68
C LEU A 150 8.23 -5.85 -25.75
N LEU A 151 7.54 -6.33 -26.80
CA LEU A 151 6.09 -6.18 -26.93
C LEU A 151 5.34 -6.99 -25.86
N LYS A 152 5.80 -8.20 -25.52
CA LYS A 152 5.24 -8.98 -24.41
C LYS A 152 5.39 -8.27 -23.08
N LEU A 153 6.60 -7.77 -22.78
CA LEU A 153 6.88 -7.01 -21.57
C LEU A 153 6.03 -5.73 -21.49
N ARG A 154 5.87 -5.00 -22.60
CA ARG A 154 5.01 -3.81 -22.66
C ARG A 154 3.58 -4.14 -22.25
N THR A 155 3.00 -5.20 -22.82
CA THR A 155 1.63 -5.62 -22.49
C THR A 155 1.51 -6.04 -21.03
N PHE A 156 2.47 -6.79 -20.51
CA PHE A 156 2.51 -7.18 -19.10
C PHE A 156 2.51 -5.98 -18.16
N TYR A 157 3.44 -5.03 -18.35
CA TYR A 157 3.55 -3.86 -17.49
C TYR A 157 2.38 -2.88 -17.66
N ALA A 158 1.80 -2.76 -18.86
CA ALA A 158 0.59 -1.97 -19.08
C ALA A 158 -0.59 -2.47 -18.22
N VAL A 159 -0.79 -3.79 -18.15
CA VAL A 159 -1.82 -4.39 -17.30
C VAL A 159 -1.48 -4.22 -15.81
N ALA A 160 -0.21 -4.36 -15.43
CA ALA A 160 0.22 -4.16 -14.04
C ALA A 160 -0.05 -2.72 -13.57
N VAL A 161 0.30 -1.71 -14.37
CA VAL A 161 0.01 -0.29 -14.10
C VAL A 161 -1.49 -0.05 -13.94
N GLN A 162 -2.32 -0.59 -14.85
CA GLN A 162 -3.77 -0.43 -14.76
C GLN A 162 -4.37 -1.00 -13.46
N ARG A 163 -3.77 -2.05 -12.90
CA ARG A 163 -4.18 -2.64 -11.61
C ARG A 163 -3.72 -1.82 -10.41
N GLU A 164 -2.62 -1.09 -10.54
CA GLU A 164 -2.08 -0.25 -9.48
C GLU A 164 -2.86 1.04 -9.31
N THR A 165 -3.31 1.63 -10.42
CA THR A 165 -4.15 2.83 -10.40
C THR A 165 -5.49 2.45 -9.77
N PRO A 166 -5.79 2.88 -8.54
CA PRO A 166 -7.15 2.74 -8.03
C PRO A 166 -8.04 3.53 -8.99
N THR A 167 -9.16 2.97 -9.42
CA THR A 167 -10.22 3.80 -9.99
C THR A 167 -10.58 4.79 -8.89
N ASP A 168 -10.09 6.02 -9.02
CA ASP A 168 -10.53 7.16 -8.23
C ASP A 168 -11.99 7.35 -8.64
N THR A 169 -12.85 6.56 -8.01
CA THR A 169 -14.27 6.82 -8.04
C THR A 169 -14.35 8.07 -7.21
N PRO A 170 -14.64 9.25 -7.79
CA PRO A 170 -14.76 10.45 -7.00
C PRO A 170 -15.75 10.09 -5.91
N ARG A 171 -15.28 10.04 -4.65
CA ARG A 171 -16.20 9.94 -3.53
C ARG A 171 -17.13 11.10 -3.76
N SER A 172 -18.40 10.82 -4.03
CA SER A 172 -19.42 11.85 -4.08
C SER A 172 -19.34 12.54 -2.72
N TRP A 173 -18.66 13.68 -2.68
CA TRP A 173 -18.76 14.61 -1.57
C TRP A 173 -20.24 14.93 -1.53
N GLY A 174 -20.89 14.47 -0.47
CA GLY A 174 -22.34 14.47 -0.35
C GLY A 174 -22.92 15.82 -0.75
N ASN A 175 -24.09 15.78 -1.39
CA ASN A 175 -24.87 16.94 -1.81
C ASN A 175 -24.65 18.14 -0.88
N ILE A 176 -23.96 19.16 -1.40
CA ILE A 176 -23.83 20.44 -0.72
C ILE A 176 -25.24 21.03 -0.73
N VAL A 177 -25.94 20.99 0.40
CA VAL A 177 -27.20 21.71 0.58
C VAL A 177 -26.81 23.17 0.89
N PRO A 178 -27.01 24.13 -0.03
CA PRO A 178 -26.76 25.52 0.29
C PRO A 178 -27.83 25.99 1.28
N VAL A 179 -27.46 26.11 2.55
CA VAL A 179 -28.29 26.81 3.54
C VAL A 179 -28.12 28.30 3.29
N ARG A 180 -29.16 28.94 2.74
CA ARG A 180 -29.27 30.41 2.73
C ARG A 180 -29.54 30.86 4.16
N PHE A 181 -28.56 31.51 4.79
CA PHE A 181 -28.84 32.33 5.96
C PHE A 181 -29.57 33.60 5.49
N VAL A 182 -30.79 33.78 5.98
CA VAL A 182 -31.49 35.07 5.95
C VAL A 182 -31.28 35.67 7.33
N GLY A 183 -30.56 36.78 7.38
CA GLY A 183 -30.27 37.59 8.55
C GLY A 183 -29.57 38.87 8.11
#